data_AF-A0A965L732-F1
#
_entry.id   AF-A0A965L732-F1
#
_cell.length_a   1.000
_cell.length_b   1.000
_cell.length_c   1.000
_cell.angle_alpha   90.00
_cell.angle_beta   90.00
_cell.angle_gamma   90.00
#
_symmetry.space_group_name_H-M   'P 1'
#
loop_
_entity.id
_entity.type
_entity.pdbx_description
1 polymer ?
#
loop_
_entity_poly.entity_id
_entity_poly.type
_entity_poly.pdbx_seq_one_letter_code
_entity_poly.pdbx_strand_id
1 'polypeptide(L)' 'MLEDFINFVQKENLFKPDQKILIAVSGGIDSIILSKLFSLAKFNFGIAHVNFSLRGEESLADEVFVKKFAKTL' A
#
# COMPACT_ATOMS: atom_id res chain seq x y z
N MET A 1 4.13 9.31 -13.62
CA MET A 1 3.37 8.63 -12.54
C MET A 1 4.10 8.66 -11.19
N LEU A 2 5.30 8.09 -11.04
CA LEU A 2 6.02 8.15 -9.75
C LEU A 2 6.37 9.58 -9.33
N GLU A 3 6.88 10.39 -10.25
CA GLU A 3 7.19 11.81 -10.01
C GLU A 3 5.92 12.59 -9.68
N ASP A 4 4.84 12.41 -10.44
CA ASP A 4 3.55 13.06 -10.17
C ASP A 4 3.02 12.71 -8.78
N PHE A 5 3.17 11.46 -8.35
CA PHE A 5 2.79 11.00 -7.02
C PHE A 5 3.63 11.69 -5.93
N ILE A 6 4.96 11.73 -6.06
CA ILE A 6 5.85 12.40 -5.10
C ILE A 6 5.53 13.90 -5.04
N ASN A 7 5.35 14.54 -6.20
CA ASN A 7 5.00 15.95 -6.30
C ASN A 7 3.66 16.24 -5.64
N PHE A 8 2.67 15.36 -5.81
CA PHE A 8 1.37 15.50 -5.15
C PHE A 8 1.50 15.39 -3.63
N VAL A 9 2.21 14.39 -3.11
CA VAL A 9 2.47 14.23 -1.67
C VAL A 9 3.12 15.48 -1.08
N GLN A 10 4.10 16.07 -1.76
CA GLN A 10 4.79 17.27 -1.32
C GLN A 10 3.90 18.52 -1.39
N LYS A 11 3.22 18.71 -2.53
CA LYS A 11 2.35 19.87 -2.77
C LYS A 11 1.23 19.96 -1.74
N GLU A 12 0.59 18.83 -1.45
CA GLU A 12 -0.53 18.76 -0.50
C GLU A 12 -0.05 18.54 0.95
N ASN A 13 1.26 18.45 1.17
CA ASN A 13 1.88 18.26 2.49
C ASN A 13 1.25 17.10 3.29
N LEU A 14 1.01 15.96 2.62
CA LEU A 14 0.27 14.83 3.21
C LEU A 14 1.02 14.20 4.39
N PHE A 15 2.34 14.12 4.27
CA PHE A 15 3.25 13.61 5.30
C PHE A 15 4.68 14.03 5.00
N LYS A 16 5.55 13.95 6.03
CA LYS A 16 6.99 14.17 5.88
C LYS A 16 7.69 12.89 5.44
N PRO A 17 8.76 12.96 4.62
CA PRO A 17 9.45 11.78 4.09
C PRO A 17 10.03 10.81 5.14
N ASP A 18 10.31 11.30 6.35
CA ASP A 18 10.89 10.54 7.46
C ASP A 18 9.84 9.86 8.36
N GLN A 19 8.57 10.17 8.16
CA GLN A 19 7.47 9.58 8.93
C GLN A 19 7.22 8.13 8.51
N LYS A 20 6.88 7.29 9.49
CA LYS A 20 6.39 5.92 9.26
C LYS A 20 4.92 5.97 8.91
N ILE A 21 4.58 5.58 7.68
CA ILE A 21 3.21 5.61 7.17
C ILE A 21 2.63 4.19 7.17
N LEU A 22 1.40 4.02 7.67
CA LEU A 22 0.69 2.75 7.55
C LEU A 22 -0.35 2.89 6.43
N ILE A 23 -0.21 2.11 5.35
CA ILE A 23 -1.16 2.15 4.23
C ILE A 23 -2.14 0.98 4.31
N ALA A 24 -3.41 1.26 4.02
CA ALA A 24 -4.45 0.25 3.93
C ALA A 24 -4.42 -0.43 2.55
N VAL A 25 -4.27 -1.75 2.53
CA VAL A 25 -4.16 -2.54 1.30
C VAL A 25 -5.27 -3.59 1.26
N SER A 26 -6.21 -3.45 0.34
CA SER A 26 -7.34 -4.36 0.18
C SER A 26 -7.01 -5.61 -0.65
N GLY A 27 -5.92 -5.58 -1.42
CA GLY A 27 -5.60 -6.59 -2.44
C GLY A 27 -6.05 -6.18 -3.84
N GLY A 28 -6.92 -5.17 -3.95
CA GLY A 28 -7.31 -4.58 -5.23
C GLY A 28 -6.19 -3.75 -5.87
N ILE A 29 -6.26 -3.60 -7.20
CA ILE A 29 -5.19 -3.00 -8.01
C ILE A 29 -4.77 -1.60 -7.56
N ASP A 30 -5.71 -0.74 -7.17
CA ASP A 30 -5.40 0.62 -6.71
C ASP A 30 -4.49 0.61 -5.49
N SER A 31 -4.80 -0.25 -4.51
CA SER A 31 -4.03 -0.36 -3.28
C SER A 31 -2.66 -1.03 -3.48
N ILE A 32 -2.56 -1.93 -4.47
CA ILE A 32 -1.31 -2.57 -4.87
C ILE A 32 -0.39 -1.57 -5.57
N ILE A 33 -0.92 -0.77 -6.51
CA ILE A 33 -0.16 0.29 -7.18
C ILE A 33 0.27 1.37 -6.18
N LEU A 34 -0.61 1.77 -5.25
CA LEU A 34 -0.24 2.69 -4.17
C LEU A 34 0.96 2.17 -3.37
N SER A 35 0.90 0.91 -2.92
CA SER A 35 2.00 0.27 -2.19
C SER A 35 3.30 0.23 -3.01
N LYS A 36 3.20 -0.01 -4.32
CA LYS A 36 4.36 -0.01 -5.21
C LYS A 36 4.95 1.39 -5.38
N LEU A 37 4.11 2.43 -5.47
CA LEU A 37 4.55 3.82 -5.52
C LEU A 37 5.25 4.23 -4.22
N PHE A 38 4.74 3.83 -3.06
CA PHE A 38 5.42 4.03 -1.77
C PHE A 38 6.81 3.37 -1.72
N SER A 39 6.91 2.11 -2.17
CA SER A 39 8.19 1.39 -2.28
C SER A 39 9.17 2.08 -3.24
N LEU A 40 8.73 2.44 -4.45
CA LEU A 40 9.56 3.11 -5.45
C LEU A 40 10.01 4.52 -5.01
N ALA A 41 9.14 5.24 -4.28
CA ALA A 41 9.47 6.54 -3.70
C ALA A 41 10.39 6.44 -2.47
N LYS A 42 10.69 5.21 -2.01
CA LYS A 42 11.52 4.91 -0.83
C LYS A 42 10.97 5.54 0.46
N PHE A 43 9.65 5.66 0.56
CA PHE A 43 9.02 6.11 1.80
C PHE A 43 9.12 5.02 2.87
N ASN A 44 9.12 5.42 4.13
CA ASN A 44 9.10 4.49 5.25
C ASN A 44 7.65 4.08 5.54
N PHE A 45 7.26 2.85 5.22
CA PHE A 45 5.87 2.44 5.38
C PHE A 45 5.68 0.99 5.83
N GLY A 46 4.50 0.72 6.38
CA GLY A 46 3.96 -0.61 6.63
C GLY A 46 2.64 -0.81 5.90
N ILE A 47 2.23 -2.07 5.74
CA ILE A 47 0.97 -2.46 5.11
C ILE A 47 0.00 -2.97 6.19
N ALA A 48 -1.24 -2.48 6.15
CA ALA A 48 -2.37 -3.01 6.89
C ALA A 48 -3.40 -3.60 5.93
N HIS A 49 -3.67 -4.90 6.06
CA HIS A 49 -4.77 -5.58 5.38
C HIS A 49 -5.77 -6.07 6.42
N VAL A 50 -7.07 -5.97 6.10
CA VAL A 50 -8.14 -6.46 6.97
C VAL A 50 -8.94 -7.50 6.20
N ASN A 51 -8.90 -8.74 6.68
CA ASN A 51 -9.75 -9.81 6.19
C ASN A 51 -11.09 -9.78 6.93
N PHE A 52 -12.12 -9.22 6.29
CA PHE A 52 -13.47 -9.12 6.85
C PHE A 52 -14.25 -10.45 6.85
N SER A 53 -13.70 -11.52 6.25
CA SER A 53 -14.32 -12.86 6.19
C SER A 53 -15.70 -12.90 5.52
N LEU A 54 -16.01 -11.95 4.63
CA LEU A 54 -17.33 -11.85 3.99
C LEU A 54 -17.51 -12.77 2.77
N ARG A 55 -16.41 -13.23 2.15
CA ARG A 55 -16.42 -14.02 0.90
C ARG A 55 -15.73 -15.38 1.04
N GLY A 56 -15.57 -15.87 2.27
CA GLY A 56 -14.91 -17.14 2.55
C GLY A 56 -13.50 -17.22 1.93
N GLU A 57 -13.28 -18.24 1.09
CA GLU A 57 -11.98 -18.52 0.44
C GLU A 57 -11.40 -17.35 -0.35
N GLU A 58 -12.22 -16.51 -0.98
CA GLU A 58 -11.72 -15.33 -1.69
C GLU A 58 -11.05 -14.34 -0.72
N SER A 59 -11.61 -14.17 0.49
CA SER A 59 -11.03 -13.26 1.48
C SER A 59 -9.71 -13.80 2.03
N LEU A 60 -9.58 -15.12 2.17
CA LEU A 60 -8.31 -15.78 2.52
C LEU A 60 -7.27 -15.65 1.41
N ALA A 61 -7.70 -15.80 0.15
CA ALA A 61 -6.81 -15.64 -1.00
C ALA A 61 -6.25 -14.21 -1.09
N ASP A 62 -7.09 -13.20 -0.87
CA ASP A 62 -6.68 -11.79 -0.81
C ASP A 62 -5.64 -11.55 0.30
N GLU A 63 -5.87 -12.07 1.51
CA GLU A 63 -4.94 -11.93 2.63
C GLU A 63 -3.57 -12.58 2.32
N VAL A 64 -3.59 -13.82 1.80
CA VAL A 64 -2.36 -14.54 1.42
C VAL A 64 -1.62 -13.81 0.30
N PHE A 65 -2.37 -13.28 -0.68
CA PHE A 65 -1.81 -12.49 -1.77
C PHE A 65 -1.11 -11.23 -1.25
N VAL A 66 -1.79 -10.41 -0.43
CA VAL A 66 -1.22 -9.17 0.11
C VAL A 66 0.02 -9.47 0.97
N LYS A 67 -0.01 -10.54 1.77
CA LYS A 67 1.15 -10.96 2.57
C LYS A 67 2.35 -11.37 1.73
N LYS A 68 2.14 -12.04 0.60
CA LYS A 68 3.22 -12.39 -0.35
C LYS A 68 3.73 -11.15 -1.07
N PHE A 69 2.81 -10.31 -1.56
CA PHE A 69 3.14 -9.07 -2.25
C PHE A 69 3.98 -8.13 -1.37
N ALA A 70 3.63 -7.96 -0.08
CA ALA A 70 4.39 -7.14 0.86
C ALA A 70 5.87 -7.55 0.98
N LYS A 71 6.21 -8.83 0.77
CA LYS A 71 7.60 -9.32 0.79
C LYS A 71 8.38 -9.00 -0.49
N THR A 72 7.72 -8.48 -1.52
CA THR A 72 8.31 -8.13 -2.83
C THR A 72 8.51 -6.62 -3.02
N LEU A 73 8.11 -5.83 -2.03
CA LEU A 73 8.18 -4.37 -2.03
C LEU A 73 9.51 -3.84 -1.48
#